data_AF-A0A355G973-F1
#
_entry.id   AF-A0A355G973-F1
#
_cell.length_a   1.000
_cell.length_b   1.000
_cell.length_c   1.000
_cell.angle_alpha   90.00
_cell.angle_beta   90.00
_cell.angle_gamma   90.00
#
_symmetry.space_group_name_H-M   'P 1'
#
loop_
_entity.id
_entity.type
_entity.pdbx_description
1 polymer ?
#
loop_
_entity_poly.entity_id
_entity_poly.type
_entity_poly.pdbx_seq_one_letter_code
_entity_poly.pdbx_strand_id
1 'polypeptide(L)' 'YLGYTWGTTFSRLNLRNGTTSYGVFRSQHTGGAHFAMADGSVHFLSENINNELYQALSTRAGGEVVEFP' A
#
# COMPACT_ATOMS: atom_id res chain seq x y z
N TYR A 1 -16.29 16.47 -6.95
CA TYR A 1 -15.98 16.59 -5.52
C TYR A 1 -14.84 15.62 -5.23
N LEU A 2 -13.66 16.13 -4.87
CA LEU A 2 -12.46 15.33 -4.60
C LEU A 2 -12.67 14.59 -3.28
N GLY A 3 -13.02 13.30 -3.37
CA GLY A 3 -13.15 12.44 -2.21
C GLY A 3 -11.79 12.23 -1.55
N TYR A 4 -11.68 12.59 -0.28
CA TYR A 4 -10.56 12.22 0.58
C TYR A 4 -10.62 10.69 0.81
N THR A 5 -9.98 9.92 -0.06
CA THR A 5 -9.87 8.47 0.10
C THR A 5 -8.78 8.15 1.12
N TRP A 6 -9.13 7.35 2.14
CA TRP A 6 -8.34 6.97 3.30
C TRP A 6 -7.25 5.91 3.01
N GLY A 7 -6.45 6.12 1.96
CA GLY A 7 -5.49 5.09 1.52
C GLY A 7 -5.97 4.37 0.25
N THR A 8 -5.08 4.24 -0.73
CA THR A 8 -5.24 3.42 -1.93
C THR A 8 -3.93 2.70 -2.19
N THR A 9 -4.02 1.44 -2.56
CA THR A 9 -2.89 0.61 -3.02
C THR A 9 -2.75 0.58 -4.54
N PHE A 10 -3.67 1.23 -5.26
CA PHE A 10 -3.60 1.36 -6.72
C PHE A 10 -2.38 2.15 -7.21
N SER A 11 -1.83 3.01 -6.34
CA SER A 11 -0.61 3.77 -6.57
C SER A 11 0.49 3.30 -5.63
N ARG A 12 1.73 3.28 -6.10
CA ARG A 12 2.89 2.79 -5.34
C ARG A 12 3.03 3.46 -3.97
N LEU A 13 3.45 2.69 -2.96
CA LEU A 13 3.87 3.21 -1.67
C LEU A 13 4.93 4.31 -1.87
N ASN A 14 4.83 5.41 -1.12
CA ASN A 14 5.76 6.54 -1.21
C ASN A 14 5.85 7.18 -2.61
N LEU A 15 4.78 7.15 -3.41
CA LEU A 15 4.73 7.89 -4.69
C LEU A 15 4.93 9.40 -4.47
N ARG A 16 6.05 9.94 -4.99
CA ARG A 16 6.40 11.38 -4.94
C ARG A 16 6.39 12.01 -6.34
N ASN A 17 5.28 11.90 -7.08
CA ASN A 17 5.25 12.30 -8.50
C ASN A 17 4.66 13.69 -8.79
N GLY A 18 4.51 14.58 -7.81
CA GLY A 18 4.04 15.97 -8.00
C GLY A 18 2.57 16.12 -8.43
N THR A 19 2.00 15.13 -9.09
CA THR A 19 0.58 15.00 -9.40
C THR A 19 -0.12 14.49 -8.15
N THR A 20 -1.16 15.20 -7.75
CA THR A 20 -1.98 14.93 -6.55
C THR A 20 -2.47 13.50 -6.50
N SER A 21 -1.70 12.68 -5.80
CA SER A 21 -2.05 11.32 -5.51
C SER A 21 -2.77 11.36 -4.16
N TYR A 22 -4.04 11.77 -4.23
CA TYR A 22 -4.89 11.90 -3.05
C TYR A 22 -5.18 10.51 -2.50
N GLY A 23 -4.69 10.23 -1.30
CA GLY A 23 -4.95 8.98 -0.60
C GLY A 23 -3.90 7.89 -0.79
N VAL A 24 -2.69 8.12 -1.28
CA VAL A 24 -1.65 7.06 -1.26
C VAL A 24 -1.10 6.87 0.14
N PHE A 25 -0.77 5.63 0.48
CA PHE A 25 0.05 5.37 1.67
C PHE A 25 1.45 5.97 1.50
N ARG A 26 1.93 6.67 2.52
CA ARG A 26 3.24 7.33 2.52
C ARG A 26 3.84 7.34 3.92
N SER A 27 5.14 7.09 3.97
CA SER A 27 6.03 7.25 5.11
C SER A 27 7.11 8.28 4.78
N GLN A 28 7.51 9.06 5.78
CA GLN A 28 8.68 9.96 5.66
C GLN A 28 10.00 9.19 5.88
N HIS A 29 9.92 7.97 6.41
CA HIS A 29 11.08 7.10 6.56
C HIS A 29 11.47 6.46 5.23
N THR A 30 12.77 6.40 5.00
CA THR A 30 13.35 5.68 3.85
C THR A 30 13.07 4.20 3.97
N GLY A 31 12.70 3.55 2.87
CA GLY A 31 12.57 2.10 2.80
C GLY A 31 11.15 1.56 2.88
N GLY A 32 10.18 2.22 3.51
CA GLY A 32 8.81 1.69 3.58
C GLY A 32 7.96 2.16 4.76
N ALA A 33 6.91 1.38 5.05
CA ALA A 33 5.97 1.62 6.15
C ALA A 33 5.43 0.30 6.73
N HIS A 34 4.99 0.33 7.99
CA HIS A 34 4.28 -0.80 8.60
C HIS A 34 2.79 -0.75 8.25
N PHE A 35 2.25 -1.89 7.83
CA PHE A 35 0.84 -2.08 7.50
C PHE A 35 0.20 -3.07 8.49
N ALA A 36 -0.96 -2.71 9.00
CA ALA A 36 -1.79 -3.62 9.79
C ALA A 36 -2.71 -4.39 8.83
N MET A 37 -2.69 -5.71 8.95
CA MET A 37 -3.49 -6.62 8.14
C MET A 37 -4.82 -6.91 8.84
N ALA A 38 -5.81 -7.43 8.10
CA ALA A 38 -7.14 -7.72 8.63
C ALA A 38 -7.15 -8.87 9.67
N ASP A 39 -6.09 -9.69 9.71
CA ASP A 39 -5.89 -10.75 10.71
C ASP A 39 -5.21 -10.24 12.00
N GLY A 40 -4.90 -8.93 12.08
CA GLY A 40 -4.26 -8.31 13.24
C GLY A 40 -2.73 -8.38 13.23
N SER A 41 -2.12 -8.99 12.22
CA SER A 41 -0.68 -8.97 12.03
C SER A 41 -0.19 -7.60 11.53
N VAL A 42 1.06 -7.25 11.84
CA VAL A 42 1.70 -6.02 11.35
C VAL A 42 2.95 -6.39 10.59
N HIS A 43 3.00 -6.01 9.32
CA HIS A 43 4.12 -6.31 8.43
C HIS A 43 4.75 -5.03 7.90
N PHE A 44 6.07 -5.02 7.77
CA PHE A 44 6.79 -3.94 7.11
C PHE A 44 6.72 -4.15 5.59
N LEU A 45 6.14 -3.18 4.87
CA LEU A 45 6.12 -3.17 3.41
C LEU A 45 7.16 -2.19 2.89
N SER A 46 8.04 -2.70 2.03
CA SER A 46 9.05 -1.89 1.35
C SER A 46 8.42 -0.94 0.34
N GLU A 47 8.98 0.26 0.18
CA GLU A 47 8.58 1.19 -0.90
C GLU A 47 8.91 0.66 -2.30
N ASN A 48 9.75 -0.38 -2.39
CA ASN A 48 10.11 -1.08 -3.61
C ASN A 48 9.27 -2.34 -3.86
N ILE A 49 8.21 -2.58 -3.07
CA ILE A 49 7.30 -3.72 -3.29
C ILE A 49 6.74 -3.71 -4.72
N ASN A 50 6.55 -4.89 -5.30
CA ASN A 50 5.87 -5.02 -6.60
C ASN A 50 4.44 -4.44 -6.48
N ASN A 51 4.07 -3.55 -7.41
CA ASN A 51 2.77 -2.89 -7.42
C ASN A 51 1.59 -3.87 -7.61
N GLU A 52 1.80 -5.00 -8.27
CA GLU A 52 0.79 -6.08 -8.40
C GLU A 52 0.60 -6.79 -7.06
N LEU A 53 1.70 -7.15 -6.38
CA LEU A 53 1.68 -7.76 -5.04
C LEU A 53 1.04 -6.81 -4.01
N TYR A 54 1.35 -5.52 -4.09
CA TYR A 54 0.81 -4.49 -3.21
C TYR A 54 -0.69 -4.29 -3.38
N GLN A 55 -1.19 -4.36 -4.61
CA GLN A 55 -2.63 -4.35 -4.88
C GLN A 55 -3.29 -5.64 -4.40
N ALA A 56 -2.69 -6.79 -4.69
CA ALA A 56 -3.16 -8.11 -4.26
C ALA A 56 -3.37 -8.18 -2.74
N LEU A 57 -2.39 -7.71 -1.97
CA LEU A 57 -2.45 -7.61 -0.50
C LEU A 57 -3.61 -6.76 0.05
N SER A 58 -4.14 -5.84 -0.76
CA SER A 58 -5.27 -4.98 -0.39
C SER A 58 -6.62 -5.50 -0.86
N THR A 59 -6.66 -6.55 -1.69
CA THR A 59 -7.92 -7.06 -2.22
C THR A 59 -8.54 -8.05 -1.23
N ARG A 60 -9.78 -7.75 -0.80
CA ARG A 60 -10.57 -8.68 0.04
C ARG A 60 -11.05 -9.93 -0.70
N ALA A 61 -10.88 -9.98 -2.03
CA ALA A 61 -11.30 -11.09 -2.88
C ALA A 61 -10.40 -12.34 -2.68
N GLY A 62 -9.28 -12.20 -1.95
CA GLY A 62 -8.75 -13.25 -1.05
C GLY A 62 -8.36 -14.58 -1.71
N GLY A 63 -8.14 -14.61 -3.02
CA GLY A 63 -7.73 -15.81 -3.76
C GLY A 63 -6.24 -15.84 -4.11
N GLU A 64 -5.52 -14.75 -3.86
CA GLU A 64 -4.10 -14.64 -4.19
C GLU A 64 -3.30 -15.16 -3.00
N VAL A 65 -2.70 -16.35 -3.13
CA VAL A 65 -1.69 -16.83 -2.19
C VAL A 65 -0.46 -15.95 -2.38
N VAL A 66 -0.41 -14.87 -1.63
CA VAL A 66 0.71 -13.93 -1.63
C VAL A 66 1.64 -14.27 -0.48
N GLU A 67 2.88 -14.64 -0.78
CA GLU A 67 3.92 -14.66 0.24
C GLU A 67 4.36 -13.23 0.54
N PHE A 68 4.40 -12.92 1.83
CA PHE A 68 5.07 -11.71 2.30
C PHE A 68 6.58 -11.87 2.07
N PRO A 69 7.27 -10.86 1.51
CA PRO A 69 8.73 -10.86 1.42
C PRO A 69 9.40 -10.75 2.80
#